data_AF-A0AAV6TKZ9-F1
#
_entry.id   AF-A0AAV6TKZ9-F1
#
_cell.length_a   1.000
_cell.length_b   1.000
_cell.length_c   1.000
_cell.angle_alpha   90.00
_cell.angle_beta   90.00
_cell.angle_gamma   90.00
#
_symmetry.space_group_name_H-M   'P 1'
#
loop_
_entity.id
_entity.type
_entity.pdbx_description
1 polymer ?
#
loop_
_entity_poly.entity_id
_entity_poly.type
_entity_poly.pdbx_seq_one_letter_code
_entity_poly.pdbx_strand_id
1 'polypeptide(L)'
;MYREKIRTCTPNNFFRKKQNGEVIERQWLIYTKSANALFCYPCKLFSESSDALCTSGLIDWQNVSKRLPSHETSRMHRESINQLSLLMNISGRLDSLIVKETESERDYWRNVLQRVVEVVKFIAKRGLSFFGDNETLGSNQNGNFLGMLELLSQFDPFLAEHLKSRGNKGQGKVNYLSSTTVNNILQAMSRQVQTKIVTEVKEAKYFGIIVDSTPDLTHIDQLCVVLRYVDATNEPVERFITYVPIHSHTASHLYDTIVALLSHLQMDLKYCRAQSYDNASNMSGKYAGLQARIKSVYPLAERCTIFSLHPLIDGSC
;
A
#
# COMPACT_ATOMS: atom_id res chain seq x y z
N MET A 1 -42.28 41.26 49.19
CA MET A 1 -41.31 41.20 48.08
C MET A 1 -41.40 39.83 47.40
N TYR A 2 -42.15 39.73 46.30
CA TYR A 2 -42.10 38.54 45.45
C TYR A 2 -40.76 38.58 44.69
N ARG A 3 -39.87 37.62 44.97
CA ARG A 3 -38.69 37.41 44.12
C ARG A 3 -39.19 36.89 42.78
N GLU A 4 -39.09 37.70 41.73
CA GLU A 4 -39.27 37.23 40.35
C GLU A 4 -38.27 36.10 40.10
N LYS A 5 -38.74 34.85 40.12
CA LYS A 5 -37.96 33.73 39.61
C LYS A 5 -37.78 33.99 38.11
N ILE A 6 -36.59 34.43 37.71
CA ILE A 6 -36.18 34.45 36.31
C ILE A 6 -36.24 32.99 35.82
N ARG A 7 -37.28 32.67 35.05
CA ARG A 7 -37.50 31.32 34.51
C ARG A 7 -36.62 31.18 33.27
N THR A 8 -35.62 30.31 33.36
CA THR A 8 -34.69 29.99 32.28
C THR A 8 -34.90 28.55 31.82
N CYS A 9 -34.26 28.17 30.70
CA CYS A 9 -34.19 26.78 30.29
C CYS A 9 -33.61 25.92 31.42
N THR A 10 -34.30 24.84 31.81
CA THR A 10 -33.83 23.92 32.85
C THR A 10 -33.49 22.56 32.25
N PRO A 11 -32.55 21.79 32.85
CA PRO A 11 -32.23 20.44 32.38
C PRO A 11 -33.46 19.52 32.28
N ASN A 12 -34.44 19.69 33.17
CA ASN A 12 -35.69 18.92 33.16
C ASN A 12 -36.50 19.05 31.86
N ASN A 13 -36.30 20.11 31.08
CA ASN A 13 -37.00 20.29 29.80
C ASN A 13 -36.58 19.24 28.75
N PHE A 14 -35.36 18.71 28.87
CA PHE A 14 -34.84 17.67 27.98
C PHE A 14 -35.29 16.27 28.36
N PHE A 15 -36.06 16.09 29.43
CA PHE A 15 -36.51 14.76 29.88
C PHE A 15 -38.02 14.66 29.95
N ARG A 16 -38.57 13.51 29.53
CA ARG A 16 -39.99 13.18 29.65
C ARG A 16 -40.16 12.00 30.59
N LYS A 17 -41.20 12.04 31.42
CA LYS A 17 -41.60 10.91 32.26
C LYS A 17 -42.76 10.18 31.58
N LYS A 18 -42.58 8.89 31.29
CA LYS A 18 -43.62 8.01 30.75
C LYS A 18 -44.61 7.61 31.86
N GLN A 19 -45.76 7.08 31.45
CA GLN A 19 -46.79 6.56 32.37
C GLN A 19 -46.28 5.40 33.24
N ASN A 20 -45.33 4.60 32.73
CA ASN A 20 -44.66 3.53 33.48
C ASN A 20 -43.58 4.03 34.46
N GLY A 21 -43.41 5.35 34.61
CA GLY A 21 -42.44 5.95 35.52
C GLY A 21 -41.03 6.15 34.94
N GLU A 22 -40.73 5.60 33.76
CA GLU A 22 -39.42 5.78 33.10
C GLU A 22 -39.20 7.23 32.69
N VAL A 23 -37.96 7.70 32.84
CA VAL A 23 -37.53 9.02 32.37
C VAL A 23 -36.67 8.83 31.12
N ILE A 24 -37.06 9.47 30.01
CA ILE A 24 -36.39 9.38 28.72
C ILE A 24 -35.98 10.76 28.25
N GLU A 25 -34.78 10.85 27.69
CA GLU A 25 -34.27 12.07 27.07
C GLU A 25 -34.97 12.38 25.74
N ARG A 26 -35.30 13.65 25.53
CA ARG A 26 -35.80 14.22 24.28
C ARG A 26 -34.63 14.51 23.36
N GLN A 27 -34.13 13.47 22.70
CA GLN A 27 -33.00 13.58 21.75
C GLN A 27 -33.28 14.51 20.56
N TRP A 28 -34.54 14.86 20.29
CA TRP A 28 -34.97 15.78 19.22
C TRP A 28 -34.91 17.27 19.59
N LEU A 29 -34.74 17.59 20.88
CA LEU A 29 -34.82 18.94 21.41
C LEU A 29 -33.43 19.56 21.58
N ILE A 30 -33.21 20.74 21.01
CA ILE A 30 -31.94 21.48 21.11
C ILE A 30 -32.20 22.87 21.68
N TYR A 31 -31.30 23.33 22.53
CA TYR A 31 -31.25 24.71 23.01
C TYR A 31 -30.06 25.45 22.42
N THR A 32 -30.30 26.67 21.93
CA THR A 32 -29.25 27.52 21.38
C THR A 32 -29.06 28.77 22.24
N LYS A 33 -27.84 28.99 22.73
CA LYS A 33 -27.50 30.15 23.59
C LYS A 33 -27.69 31.50 22.88
N SER A 34 -27.37 31.59 21.59
CA SER A 34 -27.48 32.85 20.83
C SER A 34 -28.94 33.31 20.64
N ALA A 35 -29.87 32.38 20.49
CA ALA A 35 -31.30 32.66 20.37
C ALA A 35 -32.03 32.62 21.72
N ASN A 36 -31.39 32.11 22.77
CA ASN A 36 -32.01 31.80 24.07
C ASN A 36 -33.37 31.09 23.91
N ALA A 37 -33.42 30.06 23.06
CA ALA A 37 -34.66 29.41 22.64
C ALA A 37 -34.48 27.90 22.43
N LEU A 38 -35.58 27.17 22.55
CA LEU A 38 -35.67 25.74 22.25
C LEU A 38 -36.13 25.49 20.81
N PHE A 39 -35.55 24.48 20.17
CA PHE A 39 -35.88 24.05 18.82
C PHE A 39 -36.09 22.54 18.77
N CYS A 40 -37.03 22.12 17.94
CA CYS A 40 -37.15 20.73 17.51
C CYS A 40 -36.43 20.61 16.16
N TYR A 41 -35.21 20.08 16.16
CA TYR A 41 -34.42 20.04 14.92
C TYR A 41 -35.06 19.20 13.81
N PRO A 42 -35.73 18.05 14.07
CA PRO A 42 -36.38 17.29 13.01
C PRO A 42 -37.52 18.11 12.36
N CYS A 43 -38.35 18.77 13.17
CA CYS A 43 -39.45 19.56 12.64
C CYS A 43 -38.99 20.85 11.95
N LYS A 44 -37.84 21.40 12.37
CA LYS A 44 -37.20 22.52 11.68
C LYS A 44 -36.65 22.14 10.31
N LEU A 45 -36.16 20.91 10.16
CA LEU A 45 -35.60 20.42 8.89
C LEU A 45 -36.67 19.90 7.93
N PHE A 46 -37.74 19.27 8.42
CA PHE A 46 -38.67 18.49 7.60
C PHE A 46 -40.12 18.96 7.66
N SER A 47 -40.45 20.01 8.42
CA SER A 47 -41.82 20.53 8.47
C SER A 47 -41.89 21.98 8.02
N GLU A 48 -42.97 22.33 7.34
CA GLU A 48 -43.30 23.71 6.92
C GLU A 48 -44.16 24.44 7.95
N SER A 49 -44.27 23.91 9.17
CA SER A 49 -45.12 24.49 10.20
C SER A 49 -44.56 25.81 10.73
N SER A 50 -45.48 26.74 11.02
CA SER A 50 -45.21 27.99 11.71
C SER A 50 -45.03 27.84 13.23
N ASP A 51 -45.01 26.63 13.79
CA ASP A 51 -44.75 26.43 15.22
C ASP A 51 -43.38 27.01 15.60
N ALA A 52 -43.31 27.64 16.77
CA ALA A 52 -42.10 28.29 17.28
C ALA A 52 -40.94 27.29 17.42
N LEU A 53 -41.23 26.02 17.75
CA LEU A 53 -40.21 24.97 17.82
C LEU A 53 -39.59 24.62 16.47
N CYS A 54 -40.29 24.90 15.36
CA CYS A 54 -39.84 24.62 13.99
C CYS A 54 -39.12 25.83 13.36
N THR A 55 -39.47 27.05 13.77
CA THR A 55 -39.03 28.28 13.08
C THR A 55 -38.09 29.13 13.93
N SER A 56 -38.64 30.06 14.72
CA SER A 56 -37.95 31.13 15.45
C SER A 56 -37.43 30.73 16.83
N GLY A 57 -37.91 29.61 17.38
CA GLY A 57 -37.52 29.07 18.68
C GLY A 57 -38.56 29.35 19.77
N LEU A 58 -38.76 28.38 20.66
CA LEU A 58 -39.68 28.49 21.79
C LEU A 58 -38.96 29.15 22.98
N ILE A 59 -39.46 30.32 23.39
CA ILE A 59 -38.95 31.13 24.52
C ILE A 59 -39.97 31.19 25.68
N ASP A 60 -41.19 30.65 25.49
CA ASP A 60 -42.22 30.62 26.54
C ASP A 60 -41.88 29.60 27.65
N TRP A 61 -41.02 30.03 28.57
CA TRP A 61 -40.57 29.24 29.73
C TRP A 61 -41.70 28.95 30.73
N GLN A 62 -42.81 29.70 30.69
CA GLN A 62 -43.93 29.47 31.61
C GLN A 62 -44.75 28.26 31.19
N ASN A 63 -44.98 28.10 29.88
CA ASN A 63 -45.80 27.00 29.35
C ASN A 63 -45.00 25.88 28.71
N VAL A 64 -43.66 25.96 28.72
CA VAL A 64 -42.76 24.98 28.10
C VAL A 64 -43.05 23.54 28.57
N SER A 65 -43.42 23.34 29.85
CA SER A 65 -43.74 22.01 30.40
C SER A 65 -45.01 21.39 29.81
N LYS A 66 -45.94 22.21 29.30
CA LYS A 66 -47.14 21.77 28.58
C LYS A 66 -46.91 21.72 27.07
N ARG A 67 -46.16 22.69 26.52
CA ARG A 67 -45.89 22.82 25.09
C ARG A 67 -45.06 21.65 24.56
N LEU A 68 -44.02 21.23 25.28
CA LEU A 68 -43.16 20.13 24.81
C LEU A 68 -43.92 18.80 24.64
N PRO A 69 -44.72 18.30 25.60
CA PRO A 69 -45.56 17.12 25.39
C PRO A 69 -46.60 17.28 24.25
N SER A 70 -47.21 18.46 24.12
CA SER A 70 -48.19 18.71 23.05
C SER A 70 -47.54 18.64 21.65
N HIS A 71 -46.34 19.21 21.50
CA HIS A 71 -45.58 19.15 20.26
C HIS A 71 -45.12 17.72 19.96
N GLU A 72 -44.59 17.02 20.96
CA GLU A 72 -44.10 15.64 20.85
C GLU A 72 -45.19 14.65 20.37
N THR A 73 -46.43 14.89 20.78
CA THR A 73 -47.59 14.09 20.35
C THR A 73 -48.20 14.57 19.03
N SER A 74 -47.75 15.68 18.47
CA SER A 74 -48.30 16.20 17.21
C SER A 74 -48.01 15.27 16.02
N ARG A 75 -48.91 15.27 15.03
CA ARG A 75 -48.74 14.50 13.79
C ARG A 75 -47.49 14.93 13.04
N MET A 76 -47.30 16.24 12.90
CA MET A 76 -46.13 16.85 12.28
C MET A 76 -44.83 16.35 12.91
N HIS A 77 -44.72 16.36 14.24
CA HIS A 77 -43.51 15.88 14.91
C HIS A 77 -43.21 14.43 14.60
N ARG A 78 -44.24 13.57 14.66
CA ARG A 78 -44.10 12.15 14.33
C ARG A 78 -43.69 11.94 12.87
N GLU A 79 -44.26 12.68 11.93
CA GLU A 79 -43.87 12.63 10.52
C GLU A 79 -42.42 13.09 10.31
N SER A 80 -41.99 14.20 10.90
CA SER A 80 -40.61 14.69 10.80
C SER A 80 -39.59 13.73 11.43
N ILE A 81 -39.92 13.10 12.56
CA ILE A 81 -39.09 12.06 13.18
C ILE A 81 -39.00 10.83 12.29
N ASN A 82 -40.10 10.40 11.68
CA ASN A 82 -40.09 9.26 10.75
C ASN A 82 -39.24 9.56 9.52
N GLN A 83 -39.34 10.76 8.92
CA GLN A 83 -38.50 11.18 7.80
C GLN A 83 -37.02 11.19 8.18
N LEU A 84 -36.68 11.76 9.33
CA LEU A 84 -35.31 11.72 9.85
C LEU A 84 -34.84 10.28 10.07
N SER A 85 -35.68 9.43 10.67
CA SER A 85 -35.35 8.02 10.91
C SER A 85 -35.14 7.25 9.61
N LEU A 86 -35.93 7.50 8.57
CA LEU A 86 -35.73 6.92 7.24
C LEU A 86 -34.40 7.35 6.63
N LEU A 87 -34.06 8.63 6.76
CA LEU A 87 -32.77 9.16 6.30
C LEU A 87 -31.58 8.65 7.13
N MET A 88 -31.76 8.39 8.42
CA MET A 88 -30.72 7.82 9.30
C MET A 88 -30.60 6.29 9.15
N ASN A 89 -31.56 5.62 8.53
CA ASN A 89 -31.49 4.19 8.29
C ASN A 89 -30.45 3.92 7.19
N ILE A 90 -29.39 3.19 7.54
CA ILE A 90 -28.18 2.97 6.72
C ILE A 90 -28.51 2.17 5.44
N SER A 91 -29.56 1.37 5.47
CA SER A 91 -30.00 0.53 4.36
C SER A 91 -30.73 1.37 3.30
N GLY A 92 -29.98 1.91 2.32
CA GLY A 92 -30.56 2.54 1.12
C GLY A 92 -30.06 3.95 0.78
N ARG A 93 -29.07 4.50 1.49
CA ARG A 93 -28.43 5.76 1.04
C ARG A 93 -27.69 5.53 -0.28
N LEU A 94 -27.74 6.51 -1.19
CA LEU A 94 -26.93 6.51 -2.41
C LEU A 94 -25.44 6.29 -2.09
N ASP A 95 -24.95 6.90 -1.00
CA ASP A 95 -23.59 6.72 -0.49
C ASP A 95 -23.27 5.25 -0.21
N SER A 96 -24.21 4.49 0.36
CA SER A 96 -24.02 3.06 0.66
C SER A 96 -23.95 2.20 -0.61
N LEU A 97 -24.67 2.58 -1.67
CA LEU A 97 -24.61 1.90 -2.97
C LEU A 97 -23.30 2.19 -3.68
N ILE A 98 -22.85 3.46 -3.70
CA ILE A 98 -21.57 3.86 -4.28
C ILE A 98 -20.40 3.19 -3.56
N VAL A 99 -20.44 3.14 -2.22
CA VAL A 99 -19.42 2.44 -1.43
C VAL A 99 -19.37 0.96 -1.80
N LYS A 100 -20.54 0.30 -1.86
CA LYS A 100 -20.62 -1.13 -2.22
C LYS A 100 -20.10 -1.41 -3.64
N GLU A 101 -20.44 -0.56 -4.61
CA GLU A 101 -19.94 -0.68 -5.98
C GLU A 101 -18.42 -0.50 -6.03
N THR A 102 -17.90 0.54 -5.37
CA THR A 102 -16.46 0.80 -5.27
C THR A 102 -15.71 -0.37 -4.61
N GLU A 103 -16.28 -0.95 -3.55
CA GLU A 103 -15.71 -2.14 -2.89
C GLU A 103 -15.70 -3.35 -3.82
N SER A 104 -16.79 -3.58 -4.57
CA SER A 104 -16.85 -4.67 -5.54
C SER A 104 -15.82 -4.53 -6.66
N GLU A 105 -15.60 -3.30 -7.16
CA GLU A 105 -14.55 -3.03 -8.16
C GLU A 105 -13.15 -3.24 -7.59
N ARG A 106 -12.91 -2.80 -6.34
CA ARG A 106 -11.63 -3.04 -5.65
C ARG A 106 -11.35 -4.52 -5.51
N ASP A 107 -12.34 -5.30 -5.11
CA ASP A 107 -12.20 -6.74 -4.92
C ASP A 107 -12.01 -7.47 -6.25
N TYR A 108 -12.70 -7.02 -7.31
CA TYR A 108 -12.44 -7.50 -8.67
C TYR A 108 -10.97 -7.31 -9.06
N TRP A 109 -10.43 -6.10 -8.93
CA TRP A 109 -9.04 -5.83 -9.32
C TRP A 109 -8.00 -6.49 -8.42
N ARG A 110 -8.28 -6.63 -7.11
CA ARG A 110 -7.44 -7.44 -6.22
C ARG A 110 -7.36 -8.89 -6.68
N ASN A 111 -8.49 -9.47 -7.07
CA ASN A 111 -8.53 -10.84 -7.59
C ASN A 111 -7.72 -11.00 -8.89
N VAL A 112 -7.78 -10.01 -9.79
CA VAL A 112 -6.93 -9.99 -11.00
C VAL A 112 -5.45 -9.90 -10.62
N LEU A 113 -5.08 -8.91 -9.80
CA LEU A 113 -3.70 -8.65 -9.41
C LEU A 113 -3.08 -9.84 -8.66
N GLN A 114 -3.84 -10.54 -7.82
CA GLN A 114 -3.36 -11.71 -7.11
C GLN A 114 -2.86 -12.78 -8.09
N ARG A 115 -3.61 -13.07 -9.16
CA ARG A 115 -3.22 -14.05 -10.19
C ARG A 115 -2.01 -13.58 -10.98
N VAL A 116 -2.01 -12.31 -11.38
CA VAL A 116 -0.88 -11.68 -12.08
C VAL A 116 0.39 -11.82 -11.25
N VAL A 117 0.36 -11.45 -9.97
CA VAL A 117 1.51 -11.52 -9.07
C VAL A 117 1.97 -12.96 -8.87
N GLU A 118 1.07 -13.94 -8.74
CA GLU A 118 1.47 -15.35 -8.62
C GLU A 118 2.15 -15.89 -9.88
N VAL A 119 1.66 -15.53 -11.07
CA VAL A 119 2.35 -15.88 -12.34
C VAL A 119 3.72 -15.21 -12.40
N VAL A 120 3.81 -13.91 -12.08
CA VAL A 120 5.09 -13.18 -12.07
C VAL A 120 6.08 -13.84 -11.10
N LYS A 121 5.64 -14.20 -9.89
CA LYS A 121 6.44 -14.94 -8.91
C LYS A 121 6.91 -16.29 -9.45
N PHE A 122 6.04 -17.03 -10.11
CA PHE A 122 6.35 -18.35 -10.64
C PHE A 122 7.44 -18.28 -11.71
N ILE A 123 7.29 -17.36 -12.66
CA ILE A 123 8.26 -17.14 -13.74
C ILE A 123 9.60 -16.68 -13.16
N ALA A 124 9.58 -15.67 -12.26
CA ALA A 124 10.78 -15.15 -11.62
C ALA A 124 11.58 -16.23 -10.87
N LYS A 125 10.91 -17.06 -10.09
CA LYS A 125 11.55 -18.13 -9.29
C LYS A 125 12.23 -19.20 -10.14
N ARG A 126 11.80 -19.36 -11.39
CA ARG A 126 12.32 -20.37 -12.32
C ARG A 126 13.32 -19.79 -13.33
N GLY A 127 13.58 -18.49 -13.30
CA GLY A 127 14.47 -17.83 -14.27
C GLY A 127 13.94 -17.89 -15.71
N LEU A 128 12.61 -17.97 -15.90
CA LEU A 128 12.01 -18.01 -17.23
C LEU A 128 11.89 -16.59 -17.81
N SER A 129 11.97 -16.46 -19.14
CA SER A 129 11.69 -15.19 -19.82
C SER A 129 10.22 -14.79 -19.63
N PHE A 130 9.93 -13.51 -19.41
CA PHE A 130 8.56 -13.03 -19.17
C PHE A 130 7.79 -12.79 -20.47
N PHE A 131 8.38 -11.99 -21.35
CA PHE A 131 7.71 -11.43 -22.53
C PHE A 131 8.24 -12.09 -23.80
N GLY A 132 7.39 -12.12 -24.83
CA GLY A 132 7.78 -12.52 -26.18
C GLY A 132 7.82 -11.32 -27.12
N ASP A 133 7.70 -11.57 -28.41
CA ASP A 133 7.77 -10.55 -29.46
C ASP A 133 6.56 -9.61 -29.47
N ASN A 134 5.45 -10.00 -28.84
CA ASN A 134 4.25 -9.18 -28.72
C ASN A 134 3.55 -9.36 -27.36
N GLU A 135 2.58 -8.49 -27.09
CA GLU A 135 1.74 -8.53 -25.87
C GLU A 135 0.28 -8.84 -26.21
N THR A 136 0.04 -9.76 -27.15
CA THR A 136 -1.31 -10.10 -27.63
C THR A 136 -1.74 -11.48 -27.12
N LEU A 137 -2.85 -11.55 -26.39
CA LEU A 137 -3.42 -12.83 -25.97
C LEU A 137 -3.89 -13.65 -27.18
N GLY A 138 -3.59 -14.95 -27.16
CA GLY A 138 -3.81 -15.93 -28.22
C GLY A 138 -2.65 -16.06 -29.20
N SER A 139 -1.60 -15.24 -29.08
CA SER A 139 -0.41 -15.33 -29.93
C SER A 139 0.61 -16.31 -29.34
N ASN A 140 1.19 -17.18 -30.17
CA ASN A 140 2.28 -18.07 -29.76
C ASN A 140 3.58 -17.31 -29.40
N GLN A 141 3.64 -16.02 -29.70
CA GLN A 141 4.79 -15.14 -29.44
C GLN A 141 4.52 -14.15 -28.30
N ASN A 142 3.50 -14.39 -27.46
CA ASN A 142 3.10 -13.49 -26.38
C ASN A 142 3.95 -13.62 -25.08
N GLY A 143 4.89 -14.58 -25.09
CA GLY A 143 5.78 -14.86 -23.97
C GLY A 143 5.15 -15.70 -22.86
N ASN A 144 5.99 -16.15 -21.91
CA ASN A 144 5.55 -17.06 -20.86
C ASN A 144 4.52 -16.41 -19.90
N PHE A 145 4.57 -15.09 -19.70
CA PHE A 145 3.63 -14.41 -18.81
C PHE A 145 2.18 -14.50 -19.30
N LEU A 146 1.93 -14.09 -20.55
CA LEU A 146 0.59 -14.16 -21.12
C LEU A 146 0.18 -15.62 -21.39
N GLY A 147 1.10 -16.45 -21.88
CA GLY A 147 0.84 -17.89 -22.07
C GLY A 147 0.46 -18.62 -20.78
N MET A 148 1.06 -18.28 -19.64
CA MET A 148 0.66 -18.86 -18.34
C MET A 148 -0.71 -18.38 -17.88
N LEU A 149 -1.06 -17.11 -18.11
CA LEU A 149 -2.39 -16.60 -17.80
C LEU A 149 -3.47 -17.27 -18.66
N GLU A 150 -3.17 -17.54 -19.93
CA GLU A 150 -4.03 -18.30 -20.83
C GLU A 150 -4.22 -19.73 -20.34
N LEU A 151 -3.15 -20.41 -19.93
CA LEU A 151 -3.23 -21.74 -19.34
C LEU A 151 -4.09 -21.74 -18.06
N LEU A 152 -3.84 -20.81 -17.14
CA LEU A 152 -4.61 -20.69 -15.90
C LEU A 152 -6.08 -20.40 -16.16
N SER A 153 -6.40 -19.64 -17.20
CA SER A 153 -7.77 -19.31 -17.56
C SER A 153 -8.61 -20.53 -17.96
N GLN A 154 -7.97 -21.63 -18.37
CA GLN A 154 -8.70 -22.89 -18.64
C GLN A 154 -9.29 -23.51 -17.37
N PHE A 155 -8.74 -23.18 -16.20
CA PHE A 155 -9.15 -23.71 -14.91
C PHE A 155 -9.78 -22.64 -13.99
N ASP A 156 -9.69 -21.37 -14.38
CA ASP A 156 -10.19 -20.24 -13.61
C ASP A 156 -11.22 -19.43 -14.43
N PRO A 157 -12.53 -19.66 -14.20
CA PRO A 157 -13.60 -18.98 -14.93
C PRO A 157 -13.57 -17.46 -14.79
N PHE A 158 -13.13 -16.95 -13.63
CA PHE A 158 -13.02 -15.52 -13.39
C PHE A 158 -11.93 -14.92 -14.27
N LEU A 159 -10.76 -15.57 -14.32
CA LEU A 159 -9.66 -15.14 -15.17
C LEU A 159 -10.03 -15.25 -16.66
N ALA A 160 -10.70 -16.34 -17.06
CA ALA A 160 -11.16 -16.52 -18.44
C ALA A 160 -12.05 -15.35 -18.90
N GLU A 161 -13.03 -14.98 -18.09
CA GLU A 161 -13.91 -13.84 -18.40
C GLU A 161 -13.13 -12.52 -18.40
N HIS A 162 -12.18 -12.33 -17.48
CA HIS A 162 -11.31 -11.15 -17.47
C HIS A 162 -10.49 -11.03 -18.77
N LEU A 163 -9.80 -12.10 -19.18
CA LEU A 163 -8.97 -12.10 -20.39
C LEU A 163 -9.81 -11.87 -21.64
N LYS A 164 -10.97 -12.54 -21.75
CA LYS A 164 -11.91 -12.36 -22.87
C LYS A 164 -12.45 -10.93 -22.94
N SER A 165 -12.86 -10.38 -21.81
CA SER A 165 -13.51 -9.07 -21.76
C SER A 165 -12.51 -7.91 -21.82
N ARG A 166 -11.27 -8.06 -21.35
CA ARG A 166 -10.32 -6.93 -21.16
C ARG A 166 -8.95 -7.13 -21.77
N GLY A 167 -8.57 -8.36 -22.10
CA GLY A 167 -7.18 -8.72 -22.40
C GLY A 167 -6.57 -8.07 -23.64
N ASN A 168 -7.34 -7.92 -24.73
CA ASN A 168 -6.85 -7.35 -26.01
C ASN A 168 -7.52 -6.03 -26.37
N LYS A 169 -7.96 -5.22 -25.40
CA LYS A 169 -8.75 -4.00 -25.68
C LYS A 169 -7.94 -2.79 -26.18
N GLY A 170 -6.62 -2.90 -26.32
CA GLY A 170 -5.74 -1.81 -26.73
C GLY A 170 -5.56 -0.73 -25.65
N GLN A 171 -5.09 0.44 -26.09
CA GLN A 171 -4.73 1.56 -25.20
C GLN A 171 -5.96 2.27 -24.59
N GLY A 172 -5.74 3.00 -23.49
CA GLY A 172 -6.77 3.83 -22.84
C GLY A 172 -7.74 3.07 -21.93
N LYS A 173 -7.52 1.76 -21.72
CA LYS A 173 -8.27 0.96 -20.74
C LYS A 173 -7.34 0.37 -19.70
N VAL A 174 -7.82 0.33 -18.46
CA VAL A 174 -7.07 -0.27 -17.35
C VAL A 174 -6.86 -1.75 -17.64
N ASN A 175 -5.60 -2.16 -17.77
CA ASN A 175 -5.17 -3.55 -17.76
C ASN A 175 -3.91 -3.66 -16.89
N TYR A 176 -3.74 -4.81 -16.24
CA TYR A 176 -2.57 -5.10 -15.42
C TYR A 176 -1.67 -6.17 -16.07
N LEU A 177 -1.84 -6.37 -17.38
CA LEU A 177 -1.23 -7.46 -18.14
C LEU A 177 -0.09 -6.98 -19.05
N SER A 178 0.07 -5.67 -19.21
CA SER A 178 1.14 -5.09 -20.02
C SER A 178 2.51 -5.31 -19.40
N SER A 179 3.55 -5.36 -20.25
CA SER A 179 4.95 -5.48 -19.77
C SER A 179 5.32 -4.37 -18.81
N THR A 180 4.90 -3.13 -19.07
CA THR A 180 5.11 -1.99 -18.17
C THR A 180 4.58 -2.25 -16.76
N THR A 181 3.38 -2.82 -16.65
CA THR A 181 2.79 -3.14 -15.34
C THR A 181 3.59 -4.24 -14.65
N VAL A 182 3.89 -5.31 -15.38
CA VAL A 182 4.65 -6.45 -14.85
C VAL A 182 6.05 -6.00 -14.40
N ASN A 183 6.72 -5.14 -15.15
CA ASN A 183 8.01 -4.55 -14.77
C ASN A 183 7.91 -3.73 -13.49
N ASN A 184 6.86 -2.94 -13.30
CA ASN A 184 6.62 -2.21 -12.04
C ASN A 184 6.43 -3.17 -10.85
N ILE A 185 5.71 -4.28 -11.06
CA ILE A 185 5.53 -5.33 -10.05
C ILE A 185 6.88 -5.97 -9.71
N LEU A 186 7.67 -6.35 -10.73
CA LEU A 186 9.00 -6.92 -10.55
C LEU A 186 9.93 -5.98 -9.80
N GLN A 187 9.90 -4.68 -10.11
CA GLN A 187 10.70 -3.69 -9.40
C GLN A 187 10.30 -3.58 -7.93
N ALA A 188 9.00 -3.57 -7.63
CA ALA A 188 8.49 -3.56 -6.26
C ALA A 188 8.93 -4.83 -5.49
N MET A 189 8.86 -6.00 -6.13
CA MET A 189 9.30 -7.26 -5.54
C MET A 189 10.82 -7.29 -5.30
N SER A 190 11.61 -6.85 -6.28
CA SER A 190 13.06 -6.75 -6.18
C SER A 190 13.48 -5.87 -5.00
N ARG A 191 12.84 -4.69 -4.84
CA ARG A 191 13.07 -3.80 -3.70
C ARG A 191 12.78 -4.47 -2.37
N GLN A 192 11.71 -5.26 -2.27
CA GLN A 192 11.38 -6.00 -1.04
C GLN A 192 12.44 -7.06 -0.72
N VAL A 193 12.91 -7.81 -1.73
CA VAL A 193 13.98 -8.80 -1.57
C VAL A 193 15.28 -8.13 -1.11
N GLN A 194 15.70 -7.04 -1.77
CA GLN A 194 16.88 -6.28 -1.37
C GLN A 194 16.75 -5.74 0.05
N THR A 195 15.60 -5.18 0.42
CA THR A 195 15.35 -4.67 1.78
C THR A 195 15.48 -5.78 2.82
N LYS A 196 14.97 -6.98 2.51
CA LYS A 196 15.09 -8.15 3.40
C LYS A 196 16.56 -8.56 3.58
N ILE A 197 17.31 -8.68 2.49
CA ILE A 197 18.74 -9.05 2.53
C ILE A 197 19.53 -8.01 3.35
N VAL A 198 19.33 -6.71 3.08
CA VAL A 198 20.01 -5.63 3.82
C VAL A 198 19.68 -5.68 5.31
N THR A 199 18.43 -5.97 5.67
CA THR A 199 18.01 -6.12 7.07
C THR A 199 18.75 -7.26 7.74
N GLU A 200 18.81 -8.43 7.11
CA GLU A 200 19.54 -9.59 7.63
C GLU A 200 21.04 -9.33 7.76
N VAL A 201 21.65 -8.64 6.79
CA VAL A 201 23.07 -8.24 6.87
C VAL A 201 23.32 -7.29 8.05
N LYS A 202 22.40 -6.34 8.30
CA LYS A 202 22.51 -5.41 9.43
C LYS A 202 22.38 -6.13 10.77
N GLU A 203 21.51 -7.14 10.86
CA GLU A 203 21.39 -8.01 12.04
C GLU A 203 22.66 -8.85 12.26
N ALA A 204 23.22 -9.42 11.19
CA ALA A 204 24.50 -10.14 11.23
C ALA A 204 25.70 -9.24 11.57
N LYS A 205 25.54 -7.91 11.43
CA LYS A 205 26.53 -6.84 11.59
C LYS A 205 27.68 -6.88 10.60
N TYR A 206 28.30 -8.03 10.38
CA TYR A 206 29.47 -8.20 9.51
C TYR A 206 29.10 -8.92 8.23
N PHE A 207 29.73 -8.52 7.12
CA PHE A 207 29.51 -9.13 5.81
C PHE A 207 30.80 -9.14 4.99
N GLY A 208 30.80 -9.95 3.94
CA GLY A 208 31.76 -9.91 2.85
C GLY A 208 31.09 -9.48 1.55
N ILE A 209 31.88 -8.91 0.65
CA ILE A 209 31.46 -8.57 -0.71
C ILE A 209 32.15 -9.49 -1.71
N ILE A 210 31.37 -9.95 -2.69
CA ILE A 210 31.87 -10.70 -3.84
C ILE A 210 31.42 -9.92 -5.07
N VAL A 211 32.39 -9.51 -5.89
CA VAL A 211 32.11 -8.70 -7.08
C VAL A 211 32.77 -9.32 -8.29
N ASP A 212 31.98 -9.55 -9.34
CA ASP A 212 32.45 -10.10 -10.61
C ASP A 212 32.04 -9.19 -11.78
N SER A 213 32.82 -9.19 -12.85
CA SER A 213 32.56 -8.40 -14.05
C SER A 213 32.10 -9.32 -15.17
N THR A 214 30.88 -9.11 -15.67
CA THR A 214 30.31 -9.89 -16.77
C THR A 214 29.89 -8.97 -17.91
N PRO A 215 30.26 -9.28 -19.17
CA PRO A 215 29.76 -8.52 -20.32
C PRO A 215 28.26 -8.79 -20.53
N ASP A 216 27.46 -7.74 -20.71
CA ASP A 216 26.04 -7.85 -21.07
C ASP A 216 25.87 -8.10 -22.57
N LEU A 217 24.70 -8.63 -22.97
CA LEU A 217 24.27 -8.81 -24.36
C LEU A 217 24.30 -7.50 -25.17
N THR A 218 24.22 -6.35 -24.49
CA THR A 218 24.27 -5.01 -25.09
C THR A 218 25.69 -4.44 -25.22
N HIS A 219 26.73 -5.25 -24.96
CA HIS A 219 28.16 -4.85 -24.91
C HIS A 219 28.52 -3.84 -23.81
N ILE A 220 27.67 -3.69 -22.79
CA ILE A 220 27.99 -2.90 -21.59
C ILE A 220 28.44 -3.87 -20.50
N ASP A 221 29.63 -3.65 -19.94
CA ASP A 221 30.09 -4.46 -18.81
C ASP A 221 29.27 -4.15 -17.56
N GLN A 222 28.95 -5.19 -16.80
CA GLN A 222 28.17 -5.09 -15.57
C GLN A 222 28.92 -5.75 -14.41
N LEU A 223 28.83 -5.12 -13.23
CA LEU A 223 29.30 -5.71 -11.99
C LEU A 223 28.18 -6.51 -11.33
N CYS A 224 28.37 -7.82 -11.21
CA CYS A 224 27.57 -8.68 -10.35
C CYS A 224 28.01 -8.45 -8.90
N VAL A 225 27.09 -8.00 -8.04
CA VAL A 225 27.38 -7.79 -6.62
C VAL A 225 26.61 -8.79 -5.76
N VAL A 226 27.34 -9.59 -5.00
CA VAL A 226 26.83 -10.58 -4.06
C VAL A 226 27.35 -10.25 -2.66
N LEU A 227 26.48 -10.35 -1.66
CA LEU A 227 26.84 -10.24 -0.26
C LEU A 227 26.90 -11.61 0.38
N ARG A 228 27.91 -11.82 1.22
CA ARG A 228 28.06 -13.01 2.04
C ARG A 228 28.01 -12.64 3.52
N TYR A 229 27.17 -13.29 4.30
CA TYR A 229 27.05 -13.02 5.73
C TYR A 229 26.61 -14.30 6.47
N VAL A 230 26.62 -14.25 7.80
CA VAL A 230 26.12 -15.35 8.64
C VAL A 230 24.68 -15.04 9.00
N ASP A 231 23.76 -15.94 8.66
CA ASP A 231 22.34 -15.74 8.96
C ASP A 231 21.99 -16.08 10.42
N ALA A 232 20.70 -15.96 10.77
CA ALA A 232 20.21 -16.24 12.12
C ALA A 232 20.38 -17.71 12.55
N THR A 233 20.64 -18.62 11.61
CA THR A 233 20.93 -20.04 11.89
C THR A 233 22.42 -20.30 12.11
N ASN A 234 23.25 -19.25 12.07
CA ASN A 234 24.71 -19.29 12.11
C ASN A 234 25.37 -19.95 10.88
N GLU A 235 24.65 -20.01 9.76
CA GLU A 235 25.19 -20.56 8.51
C GLU A 235 25.63 -19.44 7.56
N PRO A 236 26.74 -19.61 6.83
CA PRO A 236 27.16 -18.67 5.81
C PRO A 236 26.19 -18.72 4.62
N VAL A 237 25.61 -17.58 4.29
CA VAL A 237 24.72 -17.42 3.14
C VAL A 237 25.26 -16.41 2.16
N GLU A 238 25.03 -16.66 0.87
CA GLU A 238 25.30 -15.74 -0.22
C GLU A 238 23.98 -15.23 -0.79
N ARG A 239 23.92 -13.93 -1.04
CA ARG A 239 22.74 -13.25 -1.56
C ARG A 239 23.14 -12.29 -2.66
N PHE A 240 22.63 -12.55 -3.85
CA PHE A 240 22.70 -11.62 -4.97
C PHE A 240 21.94 -10.33 -4.64
N ILE A 241 22.55 -9.19 -4.94
CA ILE A 241 21.96 -7.87 -4.71
C ILE A 241 21.48 -7.25 -6.00
N THR A 242 22.41 -7.05 -6.94
CA THR A 242 22.12 -6.40 -8.21
C THR A 242 23.28 -6.56 -9.18
N TYR A 243 22.97 -6.36 -10.46
CA TYR A 243 23.96 -5.94 -11.44
C TYR A 243 24.08 -4.41 -11.43
N VAL A 244 25.29 -3.89 -11.60
CA VAL A 244 25.53 -2.45 -11.76
C VAL A 244 26.26 -2.22 -13.08
N PRO A 245 25.69 -1.45 -14.02
CA PRO A 245 26.39 -1.13 -15.26
C PRO A 245 27.63 -0.30 -14.96
N ILE A 246 28.74 -0.62 -15.62
CA ILE A 246 29.98 0.15 -15.54
C ILE A 246 30.37 0.68 -16.91
N HIS A 247 30.96 1.87 -16.91
CA HIS A 247 31.43 2.54 -18.13
C HIS A 247 32.97 2.64 -18.17
N SER A 248 33.65 2.12 -17.15
CA SER A 248 35.09 2.10 -17.04
C SER A 248 35.54 0.95 -16.14
N HIS A 249 36.59 0.22 -16.55
CA HIS A 249 37.23 -0.80 -15.72
C HIS A 249 38.31 -0.22 -14.81
N THR A 250 38.44 1.11 -14.69
CA THR A 250 39.45 1.68 -13.81
C THR A 250 39.11 1.36 -12.34
N ALA A 251 40.12 0.97 -11.56
CA ALA A 251 39.95 0.61 -10.16
C ALA A 251 39.28 1.71 -9.32
N SER A 252 39.45 3.00 -9.68
CA SER A 252 38.76 4.13 -9.05
C SER A 252 37.27 4.14 -9.35
N HIS A 253 36.88 3.97 -10.61
CA HIS A 253 35.47 3.94 -10.99
C HIS A 253 34.74 2.77 -10.32
N LEU A 254 35.36 1.60 -10.32
CA LEU A 254 34.83 0.40 -9.65
C LEU A 254 34.63 0.62 -8.15
N TYR A 255 35.59 1.30 -7.50
CA TYR A 255 35.50 1.65 -6.08
C TYR A 255 34.33 2.59 -5.82
N ASP A 256 34.23 3.68 -6.57
CA ASP A 256 33.16 4.68 -6.41
C ASP A 256 31.78 4.06 -6.65
N THR A 257 31.66 3.17 -7.65
CA THR A 257 30.43 2.43 -7.94
C THR A 257 29.99 1.55 -6.77
N ILE A 258 30.91 0.80 -6.16
CA ILE A 258 30.58 -0.06 -5.00
C ILE A 258 30.22 0.79 -3.77
N VAL A 259 30.96 1.87 -3.52
CA VAL A 259 30.68 2.78 -2.40
C VAL A 259 29.31 3.44 -2.58
N ALA A 260 28.97 3.88 -3.79
CA ALA A 260 27.68 4.48 -4.10
C ALA A 260 26.54 3.47 -3.92
N LEU A 261 26.71 2.23 -4.41
CA LEU A 261 25.73 1.15 -4.23
C LEU A 261 25.47 0.87 -2.75
N LEU A 262 26.53 0.65 -1.96
CA LEU A 262 26.38 0.34 -0.54
C LEU A 262 25.80 1.52 0.24
N SER A 263 26.16 2.75 -0.12
CA SER A 263 25.56 3.96 0.45
C SER A 263 24.05 4.04 0.16
N HIS A 264 23.63 3.71 -1.07
CA HIS A 264 22.20 3.64 -1.43
C HIS A 264 21.44 2.58 -0.63
N LEU A 265 22.08 1.43 -0.37
CA LEU A 265 21.54 0.37 0.49
C LEU A 265 21.66 0.68 1.99
N GLN A 266 22.21 1.84 2.36
CA GLN A 266 22.48 2.24 3.75
C GLN A 266 23.33 1.20 4.48
N MET A 267 24.34 0.68 3.79
CA MET A 267 25.34 -0.26 4.29
C MET A 267 26.70 0.41 4.37
N ASP A 268 27.40 0.18 5.48
CA ASP A 268 28.69 0.79 5.73
C ASP A 268 29.82 -0.22 5.53
N LEU A 269 30.74 0.10 4.61
CA LEU A 269 31.92 -0.72 4.31
C LEU A 269 32.84 -0.94 5.52
N LYS A 270 32.75 -0.13 6.59
CA LYS A 270 33.51 -0.38 7.83
C LYS A 270 33.20 -1.74 8.47
N TYR A 271 32.02 -2.29 8.20
CA TYR A 271 31.60 -3.61 8.69
C TYR A 271 31.93 -4.74 7.72
N CYS A 272 32.48 -4.42 6.55
CA CYS A 272 33.01 -5.42 5.63
C CYS A 272 34.22 -6.13 6.28
N ARG A 273 34.25 -7.46 6.17
CA ARG A 273 35.32 -8.33 6.70
C ARG A 273 36.00 -9.15 5.64
N ALA A 274 35.36 -9.33 4.50
CA ALA A 274 35.91 -10.07 3.37
C ALA A 274 35.58 -9.39 2.05
N GLN A 275 36.51 -9.44 1.11
CA GLN A 275 36.33 -8.99 -0.27
C GLN A 275 36.88 -10.03 -1.24
N SER A 276 36.10 -10.36 -2.27
CA SER A 276 36.45 -11.30 -3.33
C SER A 276 36.16 -10.70 -4.70
N TYR A 277 37.07 -10.96 -5.64
CA TYR A 277 37.03 -10.46 -7.02
C TYR A 277 37.57 -11.49 -7.99
N ASP A 278 37.28 -11.31 -9.28
CA ASP A 278 37.99 -11.98 -10.35
C ASP A 278 39.50 -11.62 -10.35
N ASN A 279 40.29 -12.40 -11.07
CA ASN A 279 41.74 -12.19 -11.14
C ASN A 279 42.14 -11.07 -12.12
N ALA A 280 41.19 -10.26 -12.61
CA ALA A 280 41.50 -9.11 -13.43
C ALA A 280 42.34 -8.10 -12.65
N SER A 281 43.38 -7.53 -13.27
CA SER A 281 44.35 -6.66 -12.60
C SER A 281 43.72 -5.41 -11.99
N ASN A 282 42.69 -4.85 -12.63
CA ASN A 282 41.97 -3.68 -12.13
C ASN A 282 41.11 -3.99 -10.90
N MET A 283 40.71 -5.25 -10.71
CA MET A 283 39.89 -5.69 -9.59
C MET A 283 40.77 -6.24 -8.46
N SER A 284 41.62 -7.22 -8.79
CA SER A 284 42.46 -7.96 -7.85
C SER A 284 43.86 -7.41 -7.63
N GLY A 285 44.27 -6.37 -8.36
CA GLY A 285 45.63 -5.86 -8.35
C GLY A 285 46.10 -5.41 -6.96
N LYS A 286 47.21 -5.98 -6.50
CA LYS A 286 47.78 -5.80 -5.16
C LYS A 286 48.10 -4.34 -4.79
N TYR A 287 48.42 -3.50 -5.77
CA TYR A 287 48.93 -2.14 -5.53
C TYR A 287 47.96 -1.02 -5.95
N ALA A 288 47.17 -1.24 -7.01
CA ALA A 288 46.30 -0.20 -7.58
C ALA A 288 44.89 -0.68 -7.92
N GLY A 289 44.60 -1.98 -7.76
CA GLY A 289 43.29 -2.57 -8.04
C GLY A 289 42.25 -2.19 -6.98
N LEU A 290 40.98 -2.47 -7.30
CA LEU A 290 39.84 -2.26 -6.41
C LEU A 290 40.09 -2.83 -5.01
N GLN A 291 40.64 -4.05 -4.94
CA GLN A 291 40.97 -4.73 -3.70
C GLN A 291 41.93 -3.92 -2.81
N ALA A 292 42.97 -3.33 -3.41
CA ALA A 292 43.95 -2.53 -2.67
C ALA A 292 43.33 -1.23 -2.17
N ARG A 293 42.46 -0.60 -2.98
CA ARG A 293 41.74 0.64 -2.63
C ARG A 293 40.75 0.45 -1.50
N ILE A 294 39.98 -0.64 -1.52
CA ILE A 294 39.07 -0.94 -0.41
C ILE A 294 39.87 -1.26 0.85
N LYS A 295 40.96 -2.03 0.76
CA LYS A 295 41.78 -2.37 1.91
C LYS A 295 42.50 -1.15 2.52
N SER A 296 42.91 -0.16 1.72
CA SER A 296 43.58 1.03 2.25
C SER A 296 42.65 1.91 3.08
N VAL A 297 41.37 2.00 2.71
CA VAL A 297 40.36 2.77 3.45
C VAL A 297 39.72 1.95 4.57
N TYR A 298 39.52 0.64 4.34
CA TYR A 298 38.89 -0.29 5.27
C TYR A 298 39.83 -1.47 5.55
N PRO A 299 40.80 -1.33 6.49
CA PRO A 299 41.84 -2.34 6.74
C PRO A 299 41.30 -3.72 7.15
N LEU A 300 40.08 -3.78 7.69
CA LEU A 300 39.43 -5.01 8.14
C LEU A 300 38.75 -5.80 7.00
N ALA A 301 38.63 -5.24 5.79
CA ALA A 301 38.11 -5.95 4.63
C ALA A 301 39.24 -6.79 4.02
N GLU A 302 39.33 -8.06 4.41
CA GLU A 302 40.42 -8.94 3.97
C GLU A 302 40.14 -9.60 2.61
N ARG A 303 41.17 -9.75 1.78
CA ARG A 303 41.04 -10.42 0.49
C ARG A 303 40.84 -11.92 0.72
N CYS A 304 39.81 -12.50 0.12
CA CYS A 304 39.61 -13.95 0.10
C CYS A 304 39.61 -14.46 -1.35
N THR A 305 40.40 -15.49 -1.64
CA THR A 305 40.58 -16.05 -2.99
C THR A 305 39.68 -17.25 -3.29
N ILE A 306 38.89 -17.73 -2.32
CA ILE A 306 38.07 -18.95 -2.43
C ILE A 306 36.69 -18.68 -3.04
N PHE A 307 36.29 -17.42 -3.23
CA PHE A 307 34.92 -17.05 -3.63
C PHE A 307 34.81 -16.53 -5.06
N SER A 308 35.34 -17.25 -6.04
CA SER A 308 35.10 -16.96 -7.47
C SER A 308 33.71 -17.44 -7.89
N LEU A 309 32.91 -16.55 -8.50
CA LEU A 309 31.49 -16.71 -8.87
C LEU A 309 31.18 -17.76 -9.97
N HIS A 310 32.09 -18.70 -10.21
CA HIS A 310 32.08 -19.57 -11.40
C HIS A 310 30.78 -20.38 -11.65
N PRO A 311 29.97 -20.80 -10.66
CA PRO A 311 28.74 -21.56 -10.96
C PRO A 311 27.45 -20.73 -11.05
N LEU A 312 27.44 -19.42 -10.76
CA LEU A 312 26.19 -18.62 -10.77
C LEU A 312 25.83 -18.02 -12.13
N ILE A 313 26.74 -18.03 -13.11
CA ILE A 313 26.62 -17.31 -14.38
C ILE A 313 26.22 -18.24 -15.55
N ASP A 314 26.52 -19.54 -15.48
CA ASP A 314 26.24 -20.50 -16.58
C ASP A 314 24.79 -21.05 -16.59
N GLY A 315 23.93 -20.62 -15.67
CA GLY A 315 22.55 -21.13 -15.53
C GLY A 315 21.48 -20.39 -16.33
N SER A 316 21.85 -19.38 -17.12
CA SER A 316 20.91 -18.53 -17.86
C SER A 316 21.38 -18.26 -19.29
N CYS A 317 21.52 -19.33 -20.07
CA CYS A 317 21.44 -19.33 -21.53
C CYS A 317 20.38 -20.34 -21.96
#